data_AF-A0A920PU73-F1
#
_entry.id   AF-A0A920PU73-F1
#
_cell.length_a   1.000
_cell.length_b   1.000
_cell.length_c   1.000
_cell.angle_alpha   90.00
_cell.angle_beta   90.00
_cell.angle_gamma   90.00
#
_symmetry.space_group_name_H-M   'P 1'
#
loop_
_entity.id
_entity.type
_entity.pdbx_description
1 polymer ?
#
loop_
_entity_poly.entity_id
_entity_poly.type
_entity_poly.pdbx_seq_one_letter_code
_entity_poly.pdbx_strand_id
1 'polypeptide(L)'
;MIHRKVVRLAYVYEYAKQKTPQHHRVPAIVIIHRESVYSLKTLHGNHFIPARRARSLVLIAVLSMLILLACHGPTGETGPLGERGPQGPQGEQGLTGETGPRGFPGFVGPRGPEGLPGKPPPDFSEFIGDMRNAVTFIDMPFSQGSGVRISSTEIITAAHVVVGASQVDISIEGGTYQRGTVTGLDIGRDLALITLDNPSPGLTIDLPVSDKVFENLTQRPVADIGFEVALIGFVPEISITTPVVTFGRIGAMWSINPGGYAVGQVDAAATNGMSGGGVFNKFGEYLGVLITSSSFDGNIRYVRFEEVKKILEDLRAGVVR
;
A
#
# COMPACT_ATOMS: atom_id res chain seq x y z
N MET A 1 18.54 -41.06 59.74
CA MET A 1 18.38 -40.03 60.79
C MET A 1 18.78 -38.69 60.19
N ILE A 2 17.88 -37.71 60.28
CA ILE A 2 18.00 -36.35 59.75
C ILE A 2 18.92 -35.51 60.66
N HIS A 3 19.43 -34.38 60.14
CA HIS A 3 19.97 -33.18 60.80
C HIS A 3 21.52 -33.12 60.84
N ARG A 4 22.21 -32.00 60.57
CA ARG A 4 21.84 -30.60 60.36
C ARG A 4 23.02 -29.87 59.68
N LYS A 5 22.67 -28.83 58.93
CA LYS A 5 23.52 -27.72 58.42
C LYS A 5 24.64 -27.28 59.38
N VAL A 6 25.78 -26.84 58.83
CA VAL A 6 26.31 -25.47 59.06
C VAL A 6 27.00 -24.96 57.79
N VAL A 7 26.38 -23.97 57.15
CA VAL A 7 26.99 -23.08 56.15
C VAL A 7 27.50 -21.86 56.92
N ARG A 8 28.79 -21.54 56.83
CA ARG A 8 29.31 -20.22 57.28
C ARG A 8 29.28 -19.26 56.11
N LEU A 9 28.54 -18.17 56.28
CA LEU A 9 28.37 -17.04 55.37
C LEU A 9 28.81 -15.78 56.14
N ALA A 10 29.70 -14.96 55.59
CA ALA A 10 30.03 -13.61 56.06
C ALA A 10 31.07 -13.00 55.09
N TYR A 11 31.02 -11.75 54.60
CA TYR A 11 30.08 -10.63 54.62
C TYR A 11 30.52 -9.72 53.44
N VAL A 12 29.61 -8.99 52.82
CA VAL A 12 29.91 -7.79 52.02
C VAL A 12 29.01 -6.66 52.56
N TYR A 13 29.57 -5.57 53.08
CA TYR A 13 28.93 -4.26 53.40
C TYR A 13 30.09 -3.25 53.65
N GLU A 14 30.09 -1.93 53.36
CA GLU A 14 29.21 -1.01 52.61
C GLU A 14 29.78 0.44 52.58
N TYR A 15 29.23 1.27 51.67
CA TYR A 15 28.92 2.73 51.72
C TYR A 15 29.96 3.83 52.03
N ALA A 16 30.00 4.86 51.15
CA ALA A 16 29.56 6.23 51.51
C ALA A 16 29.45 7.22 50.33
N LYS A 17 28.24 7.82 50.25
CA LYS A 17 27.78 9.13 49.71
C LYS A 17 28.71 10.09 48.90
N GLN A 18 28.08 10.54 47.81
CA GLN A 18 28.04 11.88 47.18
C GLN A 18 28.98 12.23 45.99
N LYS A 19 28.29 12.63 44.90
CA LYS A 19 28.66 13.31 43.65
C LYS A 19 29.12 12.46 42.46
N THR A 20 28.22 12.43 41.46
CA THR A 20 28.45 12.24 40.00
C THR A 20 28.81 10.83 39.50
N PRO A 21 28.60 10.55 38.19
CA PRO A 21 27.80 9.43 37.72
C PRO A 21 28.62 8.17 37.45
N GLN A 22 27.88 7.08 37.27
CA GLN A 22 28.26 5.80 36.64
C GLN A 22 28.52 4.60 37.57
N HIS A 23 27.94 3.49 37.10
CA HIS A 23 28.17 2.09 37.42
C HIS A 23 27.51 1.47 38.67
N HIS A 24 26.51 0.63 38.37
CA HIS A 24 25.97 -0.43 39.22
C HIS A 24 27.09 -1.31 39.79
N ARG A 25 27.07 -1.63 41.09
CA ARG A 25 27.58 -2.91 41.62
C ARG A 25 26.74 -3.40 42.80
N VAL A 26 26.03 -4.51 42.55
CA VAL A 26 25.24 -5.28 43.51
C VAL A 26 26.19 -6.30 44.19
N PRO A 27 26.17 -6.48 45.52
CA PRO A 27 26.96 -7.55 46.14
C PRO A 27 26.37 -8.92 45.76
N ALA A 28 27.15 -9.76 45.08
CA ALA A 28 26.77 -11.14 44.77
C ALA A 28 27.49 -12.10 45.73
N ILE A 29 26.71 -12.90 46.46
CA ILE A 29 27.22 -13.97 47.31
C ILE A 29 27.28 -15.25 46.46
N VAL A 30 28.48 -15.80 46.29
CA VAL A 30 28.70 -17.08 45.57
C VAL A 30 28.81 -18.20 46.60
N ILE A 31 27.90 -19.17 46.53
CA ILE A 31 27.95 -20.40 47.35
C ILE A 31 28.40 -21.54 46.42
N ILE A 32 29.52 -22.17 46.75
CA ILE A 32 30.12 -23.26 45.98
C ILE A 32 29.60 -24.59 46.55
N HIS A 33 28.95 -25.42 45.73
CA HIS A 33 28.62 -26.80 46.11
C HIS A 33 29.32 -27.79 45.16
N ARG A 34 29.86 -28.87 45.73
CA ARG A 34 30.41 -30.00 44.97
C ARG A 34 29.25 -30.72 44.29
N GLU A 35 28.96 -30.31 43.07
CA GLU A 35 28.43 -31.07 41.93
C GLU A 35 28.02 -30.07 40.84
N SER A 36 28.98 -29.78 39.95
CA SER A 36 28.83 -29.28 38.57
C SER A 36 27.90 -28.08 38.24
N VAL A 37 27.34 -27.34 39.20
CA VAL A 37 26.48 -26.17 38.93
C VAL A 37 26.76 -25.02 39.89
N TYR A 38 26.99 -23.81 39.35
CA TYR A 38 27.13 -22.58 40.12
C TYR A 38 25.78 -21.86 40.22
N SER A 39 25.42 -21.35 41.40
CA SER A 39 24.20 -20.57 41.61
C SER A 39 24.55 -19.12 41.92
N LEU A 40 24.08 -18.18 41.09
CA LEU A 40 24.13 -16.75 41.35
C LEU A 40 22.77 -16.29 41.88
N LYS A 41 22.75 -15.61 43.03
CA LYS A 41 21.51 -15.12 43.63
C LYS A 41 21.40 -13.62 43.38
N THR A 42 20.43 -13.22 42.57
CA THR A 42 20.06 -11.81 42.33
C THR A 42 18.70 -11.52 42.99
N LEU A 43 18.31 -10.25 43.07
CA LEU A 43 17.06 -9.80 43.72
C LEU A 43 15.77 -10.44 43.14
N HIS A 44 15.83 -11.03 41.94
CA HIS A 44 14.67 -11.61 41.24
C HIS A 44 14.69 -13.16 41.19
N GLY A 45 15.62 -13.82 41.87
CA GLY A 45 15.69 -15.28 41.95
C GLY A 45 17.07 -15.86 41.60
N ASN A 46 17.18 -17.19 41.71
CA ASN A 46 18.45 -17.90 41.48
C ASN A 46 18.64 -18.24 40.00
N HIS A 47 19.79 -17.89 39.42
CA HIS A 47 20.21 -18.36 38.11
C HIS A 47 21.34 -19.39 38.24
N PHE A 48 21.19 -20.53 37.54
CA PHE A 48 22.14 -21.63 37.54
C PHE A 48 22.98 -21.61 36.25
N ILE A 49 24.31 -21.62 36.39
CA ILE A 49 25.25 -21.56 35.25
C ILE A 49 26.00 -22.89 35.13
N PRO A 50 25.95 -23.57 33.96
CA PRO A 50 26.65 -24.84 33.75
C PRO A 50 28.16 -24.66 33.50
N ALA A 51 28.95 -25.62 34.03
CA ALA A 51 30.38 -25.50 34.32
C ALA A 51 31.37 -25.37 33.13
N ARG A 52 30.94 -25.29 31.87
CA ARG A 52 31.87 -25.22 30.71
C ARG A 52 32.43 -23.82 30.41
N ARG A 53 31.94 -22.74 31.03
CA ARG A 53 32.43 -21.35 30.83
C ARG A 53 33.19 -20.74 32.03
N ALA A 54 33.48 -21.51 33.08
CA ALA A 54 33.96 -20.96 34.37
C ALA A 54 35.50 -20.80 34.50
N ARG A 55 36.32 -21.33 33.59
CA ARG A 55 37.79 -21.29 33.73
C ARG A 55 38.42 -19.92 33.46
N SER A 56 37.82 -19.09 32.61
CA SER A 56 38.40 -17.78 32.21
C SER A 56 38.17 -16.66 33.23
N LEU A 57 37.24 -16.79 34.17
CA LEU A 57 36.86 -15.71 35.10
C LEU A 57 37.74 -15.63 36.35
N VAL A 58 38.35 -16.74 36.78
CA VAL A 58 39.20 -16.78 37.99
C VAL A 58 40.56 -16.13 37.74
N LEU A 59 41.09 -16.23 36.52
CA LEU A 59 42.41 -15.68 36.16
C LEU A 59 42.41 -14.14 36.13
N ILE A 60 41.30 -13.52 35.73
CA ILE A 60 41.17 -12.05 35.62
C ILE A 60 41.11 -11.38 37.00
N ALA A 61 40.57 -12.07 38.01
CA ALA A 61 40.46 -11.53 39.37
C ALA A 61 41.79 -11.55 40.14
N VAL A 62 42.69 -12.50 39.84
CA VAL A 62 44.01 -12.58 40.50
C VAL A 62 44.98 -11.57 39.89
N LEU A 63 44.88 -11.30 38.59
CA LEU A 63 45.75 -10.34 37.90
C LEU A 63 45.46 -8.88 38.28
N SER A 64 44.20 -8.55 38.60
CA SER A 64 43.81 -7.19 39.02
C SER A 64 44.22 -6.84 40.45
N MET A 65 44.40 -7.83 41.33
CA MET A 65 44.80 -7.62 42.73
C MET A 65 46.31 -7.35 42.88
N LEU A 66 47.14 -7.86 41.97
CA LEU A 66 48.60 -7.68 42.00
C LEU A 66 49.08 -6.32 41.47
N ILE A 67 48.29 -5.65 40.63
CA ILE A 67 48.65 -4.34 40.04
C ILE A 67 48.46 -3.17 41.02
N LEU A 68 47.63 -3.34 42.05
CA LEU A 68 47.31 -2.30 43.05
C LEU A 68 48.33 -2.19 44.21
N LEU A 69 49.27 -3.13 44.34
CA LEU A 69 50.26 -3.16 45.43
C LEU A 69 51.60 -2.48 45.09
N ALA A 70 51.77 -1.89 43.89
CA ALA A 70 53.09 -1.51 43.35
C ALA A 70 53.36 -0.01 43.12
N CYS A 71 52.57 0.95 43.65
CA CYS A 71 52.90 2.38 43.52
C CYS A 71 52.79 3.17 44.83
N HIS A 72 53.68 2.91 45.79
CA HIS A 72 53.96 3.85 46.88
C HIS A 72 55.49 4.06 46.96
N GLY A 73 55.94 5.23 46.50
CA GLY A 73 57.32 5.71 46.66
C GLY A 73 57.39 6.76 47.79
N PRO A 74 58.52 6.87 48.50
CA PRO A 74 58.67 7.67 49.72
C PRO A 74 58.73 9.19 49.48
N THR A 75 58.29 9.94 50.48
CA THR A 75 58.32 11.41 50.62
C THR A 75 59.75 11.95 50.60
N GLY A 76 60.01 12.96 49.76
CA GLY A 76 61.28 13.70 49.70
C GLY A 76 61.32 14.91 50.64
N GLU A 77 62.54 15.29 51.03
CA GLU A 77 62.92 16.21 52.12
C GLU A 77 62.48 17.69 51.97
N THR A 78 62.37 18.35 53.13
CA THR A 78 62.07 19.78 53.31
C THR A 78 63.24 20.67 52.85
N GLY A 79 62.97 21.57 51.89
CA GLY A 79 63.90 22.64 51.48
C GLY A 79 63.86 23.88 52.39
N PRO A 80 64.91 24.73 52.37
CA PRO A 80 65.23 25.75 53.39
C PRO A 80 64.29 26.97 53.47
N LEU A 81 64.47 27.74 54.57
CA LEU A 81 63.75 28.95 55.00
C LEU A 81 63.79 30.08 53.95
N GLY A 82 62.64 30.75 53.77
CA GLY A 82 62.33 31.61 52.61
C GLY A 82 63.10 32.92 52.46
N GLU A 83 63.25 33.33 51.19
CA GLU A 83 63.73 34.65 50.79
C GLU A 83 62.64 35.73 51.01
N ARG A 84 63.10 36.99 51.12
CA ARG A 84 62.31 38.21 51.32
C ARG A 84 61.14 38.28 50.33
N GLY A 85 59.93 38.51 50.84
CA GLY A 85 58.71 38.54 50.03
C GLY A 85 58.83 39.48 48.82
N PRO A 86 58.50 39.02 47.60
CA PRO A 86 58.47 39.89 46.43
C PRO A 86 57.40 40.99 46.62
N GLN A 87 57.60 42.12 45.94
CA GLN A 87 56.62 43.20 45.85
C GLN A 87 55.24 42.62 45.51
N GLY A 88 54.20 43.05 46.24
CA GLY A 88 52.85 42.52 46.07
C GLY A 88 52.42 42.49 44.60
N PRO A 89 51.77 41.43 44.13
CA PRO A 89 51.41 41.29 42.72
C PRO A 89 50.57 42.49 42.30
N GLN A 90 50.86 43.05 41.13
CA GLN A 90 49.96 43.99 40.47
C GLN A 90 48.57 43.33 40.40
N GLY A 91 47.53 44.04 40.85
CA GLY A 91 46.18 43.47 40.96
C GLY A 91 45.77 42.75 39.68
N GLU A 92 45.13 41.58 39.83
CA GLU A 92 44.69 40.75 38.72
C GLU A 92 43.94 41.60 37.68
N GLN A 93 44.39 41.54 36.42
CA GLN A 93 43.62 42.10 35.32
C GLN A 93 42.23 41.49 35.38
N GLY A 94 41.19 42.33 35.49
CA GLY A 94 39.81 41.86 35.62
C GLY A 94 39.49 40.78 34.59
N LEU A 95 38.91 39.67 35.06
CA LEU A 95 38.53 38.53 34.23
C LEU A 95 37.81 39.03 32.98
N THR A 96 38.24 38.56 31.80
CA THR A 96 37.47 38.78 30.57
C THR A 96 36.05 38.29 30.81
N GLY A 97 35.06 39.17 30.62
CA GLY A 97 33.66 38.84 30.91
C GLY A 97 33.25 37.53 30.24
N GLU A 98 32.46 36.72 30.93
CA GLU A 98 31.98 35.45 30.40
C GLU A 98 31.40 35.64 29.00
N THR A 99 31.76 34.77 28.06
CA THR A 99 31.16 34.78 26.73
C THR A 99 29.65 34.64 26.91
N GLY A 100 28.89 35.61 26.40
CA GLY A 100 27.45 35.66 26.58
C GLY A 100 26.77 34.34 26.17
N PRO A 101 25.67 33.95 26.83
CA PRO A 101 25.01 32.68 26.56
C PRO A 101 24.67 32.56 25.08
N ARG A 102 24.88 31.36 24.51
CA ARG A 102 24.48 31.06 23.13
C ARG A 102 23.00 31.42 22.97
N GLY A 103 22.70 32.24 21.95
CA GLY A 103 21.32 32.65 21.66
C GLY A 103 20.39 31.45 21.55
N PHE A 104 19.17 31.58 22.06
CA PHE A 104 18.17 30.51 22.00
C PHE A 104 17.92 30.05 20.55
N PRO A 105 17.65 28.75 20.32
CA PRO A 105 17.20 28.29 19.01
C PRO A 105 16.00 29.12 18.52
N GLY A 106 15.99 29.48 17.23
CA GLY A 106 14.86 30.18 16.63
C GLY A 106 13.57 29.36 16.79
N PHE A 107 12.44 30.04 16.98
CA PHE A 107 11.14 29.38 17.07
C PHE A 107 10.82 28.63 15.78
N VAL A 108 10.15 27.48 15.91
CA VAL A 108 9.58 26.75 14.76
C VAL A 108 8.58 27.68 14.06
N GLY A 109 8.69 27.79 12.73
CA GLY A 109 7.77 28.61 11.93
C GLY A 109 6.31 28.15 12.10
N PRO A 110 5.33 29.04 11.90
CA PRO A 110 3.92 28.67 11.99
C PRO A 110 3.60 27.57 10.97
N ARG A 111 2.65 26.68 11.32
CA ARG A 111 2.05 25.75 10.37
C ARG A 111 1.51 26.55 9.17
N GLY A 112 1.79 26.08 7.95
CA GLY A 112 1.21 26.68 6.75
C GLY A 112 -0.31 26.68 6.79
N PRO A 113 -0.98 27.55 6.02
CA PRO A 113 -2.44 27.58 5.97
C PRO A 113 -2.99 26.20 5.59
N GLU A 114 -4.17 25.88 6.12
CA GLU A 114 -4.90 24.69 5.70
C GLU A 114 -5.18 24.76 4.19
N GLY A 115 -5.01 23.64 3.49
CA GLY A 115 -5.35 23.58 2.08
C GLY A 115 -6.84 23.87 1.89
N LEU A 116 -7.19 24.63 0.83
CA LEU A 116 -8.59 24.84 0.49
C LEU A 116 -9.28 23.48 0.28
N PRO A 117 -10.53 23.30 0.73
CA PRO A 117 -11.32 22.14 0.35
C PRO A 117 -11.29 21.95 -1.17
N GLY A 118 -11.08 20.72 -1.63
CA GLY A 118 -11.20 20.42 -3.06
C GLY A 118 -12.58 20.84 -3.56
N LYS A 119 -12.66 21.40 -4.77
CA LYS A 119 -13.96 21.59 -5.41
C LYS A 119 -14.67 20.23 -5.46
N PRO A 120 -15.97 20.14 -5.12
CA PRO A 120 -16.73 18.94 -5.39
C PRO A 120 -16.54 18.59 -6.88
N PRO A 121 -16.37 17.30 -7.22
CA PRO A 121 -16.37 16.92 -8.63
C PRO A 121 -17.65 17.43 -9.30
N PRO A 122 -17.62 17.79 -10.59
CA PRO A 122 -18.84 18.07 -11.34
C PRO A 122 -19.83 16.91 -11.15
N ASP A 123 -21.13 17.23 -11.07
CA ASP A 123 -22.17 16.23 -10.81
C ASP A 123 -22.17 15.18 -11.94
N PHE A 124 -21.51 14.06 -11.68
CA PHE A 124 -21.36 12.94 -12.60
C PHE A 124 -22.70 12.30 -12.97
N SER A 125 -23.74 12.50 -12.15
CA SER A 125 -25.00 11.80 -12.30
C SER A 125 -25.81 12.26 -13.52
N GLU A 126 -25.69 13.54 -13.90
CA GLU A 126 -26.41 14.12 -15.05
C GLU A 126 -25.96 13.47 -16.36
N PHE A 127 -24.65 13.28 -16.54
CA PHE A 127 -24.09 12.69 -17.76
C PHE A 127 -24.31 11.17 -17.84
N ILE A 128 -24.24 10.49 -16.69
CA ILE A 128 -24.40 9.02 -16.64
C ILE A 128 -25.85 8.59 -16.91
N GLY A 129 -26.84 9.42 -16.59
CA GLY A 129 -28.24 9.14 -16.87
C GLY A 129 -28.48 8.73 -18.33
N ASP A 130 -27.91 9.49 -19.27
CA ASP A 130 -28.03 9.21 -20.70
C ASP A 130 -27.29 7.91 -21.07
N MET A 131 -26.05 7.74 -20.61
CA MET A 131 -25.20 6.60 -21.00
C MET A 131 -25.76 5.23 -20.59
N ARG A 132 -26.63 5.16 -19.58
CA ARG A 132 -27.33 3.91 -19.20
C ARG A 132 -28.13 3.32 -20.36
N ASN A 133 -28.71 4.16 -21.21
CA ASN A 133 -29.57 3.73 -22.31
C ASN A 133 -28.78 3.12 -23.50
N ALA A 134 -27.47 3.35 -23.52
CA ALA A 134 -26.57 2.68 -24.48
C ALA A 134 -26.19 1.27 -24.04
N VAL A 135 -26.47 0.86 -22.79
CA VAL A 135 -26.14 -0.47 -22.27
C VAL A 135 -27.37 -1.36 -22.28
N THR A 136 -27.21 -2.59 -22.77
CA THR A 136 -28.30 -3.57 -22.97
C THR A 136 -28.11 -4.78 -22.08
N PHE A 137 -29.20 -5.40 -21.68
CA PHE A 137 -29.17 -6.68 -20.99
C PHE A 137 -29.17 -7.82 -22.01
N ILE A 138 -28.29 -8.80 -21.80
CA ILE A 138 -28.18 -10.01 -22.61
C ILE A 138 -28.58 -11.19 -21.72
N ASP A 139 -29.59 -11.92 -22.15
CA ASP A 139 -30.12 -13.08 -21.44
C ASP A 139 -30.02 -14.33 -22.32
N MET A 140 -29.51 -15.41 -21.73
CA MET A 140 -29.46 -16.73 -22.33
C MET A 140 -29.63 -17.80 -21.24
N PRO A 141 -30.05 -19.03 -21.60
CA PRO A 141 -30.32 -20.08 -20.61
C PRO A 141 -29.13 -20.46 -19.71
N PHE A 142 -27.90 -20.21 -20.15
CA PHE A 142 -26.67 -20.64 -19.48
C PHE A 142 -25.71 -19.49 -19.15
N SER A 143 -26.03 -18.25 -19.52
CA SER A 143 -25.17 -17.09 -19.31
C SER A 143 -25.98 -15.81 -19.39
N GLN A 144 -25.64 -14.84 -18.56
CA GLN A 144 -26.26 -13.52 -18.54
C GLN A 144 -25.15 -12.47 -18.50
N GLY A 145 -25.40 -11.35 -19.16
CA GLY A 145 -24.42 -10.29 -19.23
C GLY A 145 -24.99 -8.98 -19.74
N SER A 146 -24.10 -8.09 -20.11
CA SER A 146 -24.40 -6.77 -20.61
C SER A 146 -23.79 -6.57 -22.01
N GLY A 147 -24.27 -5.60 -22.75
CA GLY A 147 -23.70 -5.19 -24.02
C GLY A 147 -23.77 -3.69 -24.19
N VAL A 148 -22.94 -3.12 -25.06
CA VAL A 148 -22.94 -1.69 -25.38
C VAL A 148 -23.36 -1.50 -26.84
N ARG A 149 -24.37 -0.67 -27.06
CA ARG A 149 -24.89 -0.35 -28.40
C ARG A 149 -23.95 0.62 -29.11
N ILE A 150 -23.41 0.19 -30.24
CA ILE A 150 -22.53 0.99 -31.10
C ILE A 150 -23.25 1.49 -32.36
N SER A 151 -24.41 0.92 -32.66
CA SER A 151 -25.33 1.40 -33.69
C SER A 151 -26.76 0.95 -33.38
N SER A 152 -27.72 1.29 -34.25
CA SER A 152 -29.11 0.84 -34.09
C SER A 152 -29.27 -0.67 -34.23
N THR A 153 -28.28 -1.37 -34.78
CA THR A 153 -28.31 -2.82 -35.02
C THR A 153 -27.16 -3.58 -34.37
N GLU A 154 -26.16 -2.91 -33.82
CA GLU A 154 -24.93 -3.58 -33.35
C GLU A 154 -24.67 -3.32 -31.88
N ILE A 155 -24.30 -4.40 -31.19
CA ILE A 155 -23.94 -4.41 -29.78
C ILE A 155 -22.57 -5.09 -29.63
N ILE A 156 -21.64 -4.41 -28.97
CA ILE A 156 -20.37 -5.01 -28.53
C ILE A 156 -20.54 -5.55 -27.11
N THR A 157 -20.02 -6.73 -26.83
CA THR A 157 -20.06 -7.36 -25.50
C THR A 157 -18.77 -8.16 -25.25
N ALA A 158 -18.66 -8.76 -24.07
CA ALA A 158 -17.57 -9.67 -23.73
C ALA A 158 -17.81 -11.04 -24.38
N ALA A 159 -16.78 -11.66 -24.94
CA ALA A 159 -16.92 -12.94 -25.63
C ALA A 159 -17.42 -14.05 -24.70
N HIS A 160 -16.91 -14.11 -23.48
CA HIS A 160 -17.32 -15.12 -22.51
C HIS A 160 -18.80 -15.03 -22.11
N VAL A 161 -19.45 -13.88 -22.34
CA VAL A 161 -20.90 -13.75 -22.11
C VAL A 161 -21.65 -14.61 -23.12
N VAL A 162 -21.27 -14.57 -24.40
CA VAL A 162 -22.03 -15.15 -25.52
C VAL A 162 -21.39 -16.38 -26.18
N VAL A 163 -20.21 -16.80 -25.71
CA VAL A 163 -19.51 -17.95 -26.27
C VAL A 163 -20.39 -19.20 -26.20
N GLY A 164 -20.51 -19.91 -27.32
CA GLY A 164 -21.37 -21.09 -27.45
C GLY A 164 -22.82 -20.79 -27.87
N ALA A 165 -23.21 -19.53 -28.01
CA ALA A 165 -24.50 -19.13 -28.56
C ALA A 165 -24.38 -18.66 -30.02
N SER A 166 -25.34 -19.04 -30.86
CA SER A 166 -25.53 -18.41 -32.18
C SER A 166 -26.56 -17.28 -32.14
N GLN A 167 -27.49 -17.34 -31.20
CA GLN A 167 -28.54 -16.35 -30.97
C GLN A 167 -28.67 -16.05 -29.48
N VAL A 168 -29.06 -14.81 -29.18
CA VAL A 168 -29.21 -14.30 -27.81
C VAL A 168 -30.48 -13.47 -27.70
N ASP A 169 -31.10 -13.47 -26.51
CA ASP A 169 -32.23 -12.58 -26.22
C ASP A 169 -31.70 -11.29 -25.56
N ILE A 170 -32.16 -10.13 -26.04
CA ILE A 170 -31.62 -8.82 -25.67
C ILE A 170 -32.76 -7.91 -25.24
N SER A 171 -32.62 -7.31 -24.06
CA SER A 171 -33.47 -6.21 -23.62
C SER A 171 -32.73 -4.89 -23.72
N ILE A 172 -33.36 -3.92 -24.37
CA ILE A 172 -32.84 -2.56 -24.57
C ILE A 172 -33.71 -1.62 -23.74
N GLU A 173 -33.07 -0.77 -22.90
CA GLU A 173 -33.76 0.18 -22.02
C GLU A 173 -34.81 -0.49 -21.09
N GLY A 174 -34.61 -1.76 -20.74
CA GLY A 174 -35.56 -2.55 -19.96
C GLY A 174 -36.88 -2.88 -20.68
N GLY A 175 -36.90 -2.69 -22.01
CA GLY A 175 -38.03 -2.99 -22.87
C GLY A 175 -38.17 -4.49 -23.21
N THR A 176 -39.02 -4.77 -24.19
CA THR A 176 -39.27 -6.14 -24.67
C THR A 176 -38.00 -6.78 -25.21
N TYR A 177 -37.85 -8.08 -24.94
CA TYR A 177 -36.78 -8.86 -25.52
C TYR A 177 -36.93 -8.96 -27.03
N GLN A 178 -35.79 -8.85 -27.71
CA GLN A 178 -35.65 -9.14 -29.12
C GLN A 178 -34.45 -10.06 -29.33
N ARG A 179 -34.45 -10.78 -30.44
CA ARG A 179 -33.31 -11.62 -30.82
C ARG A 179 -32.19 -10.80 -31.43
N GLY A 180 -30.97 -11.25 -31.17
CA GLY A 180 -29.79 -10.90 -31.93
C GLY A 180 -28.98 -12.14 -32.29
N THR A 181 -28.22 -12.04 -33.37
CA THR A 181 -27.28 -13.05 -33.84
C THR A 181 -25.88 -12.71 -33.36
N VAL A 182 -25.14 -13.69 -32.84
CA VAL A 182 -23.72 -13.52 -32.52
C VAL A 182 -22.95 -13.52 -33.84
N THR A 183 -22.54 -12.33 -34.28
CA THR A 183 -21.97 -12.11 -35.62
C THR A 183 -20.51 -12.51 -35.65
N GLY A 184 -19.70 -12.09 -34.68
CA GLY A 184 -18.26 -12.37 -34.63
C GLY A 184 -17.72 -12.46 -33.21
N LEU A 185 -16.58 -13.14 -33.06
CA LEU A 185 -15.94 -13.43 -31.77
C LEU A 185 -14.43 -13.27 -31.85
N ASP A 186 -13.84 -12.63 -30.85
CA ASP A 186 -12.40 -12.65 -30.59
C ASP A 186 -12.20 -13.13 -29.15
N ILE A 187 -12.00 -14.44 -28.98
CA ILE A 187 -11.83 -15.08 -27.68
C ILE A 187 -10.52 -14.59 -27.03
N GLY A 188 -9.52 -14.30 -27.86
CA GLY A 188 -8.23 -13.77 -27.41
C GLY A 188 -8.36 -12.42 -26.71
N ARG A 189 -9.20 -11.52 -27.24
CA ARG A 189 -9.49 -10.21 -26.63
C ARG A 189 -10.68 -10.21 -25.68
N ASP A 190 -11.40 -11.32 -25.59
CA ASP A 190 -12.67 -11.44 -24.88
C ASP A 190 -13.73 -10.44 -25.40
N LEU A 191 -13.84 -10.29 -26.72
CA LEU A 191 -14.80 -9.40 -27.38
C LEU A 191 -15.74 -10.15 -28.33
N ALA A 192 -17.00 -9.73 -28.40
CA ALA A 192 -17.98 -10.25 -29.33
C ALA A 192 -18.84 -9.13 -29.91
N LEU A 193 -19.29 -9.34 -31.15
CA LEU A 193 -20.28 -8.51 -31.81
C LEU A 193 -21.59 -9.28 -31.94
N ILE A 194 -22.68 -8.63 -31.57
CA ILE A 194 -24.05 -9.09 -31.79
C ILE A 194 -24.72 -8.15 -32.79
N THR A 195 -25.42 -8.71 -33.76
CA THR A 195 -26.30 -7.97 -34.66
C THR A 195 -27.77 -8.26 -34.32
N LEU A 196 -28.51 -7.20 -33.99
CA LEU A 196 -29.95 -7.26 -33.72
C LEU A 196 -30.72 -7.66 -34.98
N ASP A 197 -31.73 -8.52 -34.81
CA ASP A 197 -32.61 -8.92 -35.92
C ASP A 197 -33.44 -7.74 -36.44
N ASN A 198 -33.77 -6.79 -35.56
CA ASN A 198 -34.48 -5.55 -35.90
C ASN A 198 -33.72 -4.33 -35.37
N PRO A 199 -33.56 -3.26 -36.16
CA PRO A 199 -32.99 -2.02 -35.66
C PRO A 199 -33.81 -1.46 -34.50
N SER A 200 -33.14 -1.08 -33.42
CA SER A 200 -33.76 -0.40 -32.28
C SER A 200 -33.36 1.08 -32.27
N PRO A 201 -34.29 2.02 -32.08
CA PRO A 201 -33.97 3.44 -31.89
C PRO A 201 -33.36 3.68 -30.49
N GLY A 202 -33.03 4.92 -30.17
CA GLY A 202 -32.47 5.30 -28.87
C GLY A 202 -30.96 5.50 -28.92
N LEU A 203 -30.35 5.57 -27.74
CA LEU A 203 -28.96 5.99 -27.61
C LEU A 203 -27.99 4.90 -28.07
N THR A 204 -26.99 5.31 -28.83
CA THR A 204 -25.81 4.51 -29.19
C THR A 204 -24.57 5.29 -28.83
N ILE A 205 -23.48 4.60 -28.50
CA ILE A 205 -22.20 5.28 -28.32
C ILE A 205 -21.61 5.67 -29.67
N ASP A 206 -20.94 6.82 -29.72
CA ASP A 206 -20.04 7.14 -30.81
C ASP A 206 -18.68 6.51 -30.51
N LEU A 207 -18.23 5.58 -31.37
CA LEU A 207 -16.85 5.12 -31.32
C LEU A 207 -15.95 6.25 -31.82
N PRO A 208 -14.93 6.68 -31.03
CA PRO A 208 -14.09 7.81 -31.42
C PRO A 208 -13.46 7.60 -32.80
N VAL A 209 -13.74 8.53 -33.73
CA VAL A 209 -13.33 8.45 -35.15
C VAL A 209 -11.80 8.45 -35.30
N SER A 210 -11.06 8.89 -34.28
CA SER A 210 -9.61 8.92 -34.29
C SER A 210 -9.02 8.43 -32.98
N ASP A 211 -7.79 7.93 -33.04
CA ASP A 211 -6.92 7.74 -31.87
C ASP A 211 -6.55 9.10 -31.22
N LYS A 212 -7.17 10.20 -31.68
CA LYS A 212 -6.93 11.59 -31.28
C LYS A 212 -7.96 12.10 -30.27
N VAL A 213 -8.64 11.21 -29.54
CA VAL A 213 -9.12 11.59 -28.19
C VAL A 213 -7.94 12.17 -27.36
N PHE A 214 -6.69 11.86 -27.76
CA PHE A 214 -5.43 12.19 -27.09
C PHE A 214 -4.53 13.25 -27.74
N GLU A 215 -4.85 13.88 -28.89
CA GLU A 215 -3.90 14.85 -29.52
C GLU A 215 -3.99 16.29 -28.95
N ASN A 216 -5.06 16.66 -28.24
CA ASN A 216 -5.18 17.99 -27.63
C ASN A 216 -5.23 17.91 -26.10
N LEU A 217 -4.10 17.49 -25.52
CA LEU A 217 -3.85 17.26 -24.09
C LEU A 217 -4.07 18.49 -23.19
N THR A 218 -4.37 19.66 -23.75
CA THR A 218 -4.65 20.89 -23.01
C THR A 218 -6.13 21.14 -22.70
N GLN A 219 -7.09 20.38 -23.27
CA GLN A 219 -8.52 20.68 -23.10
C GLN A 219 -9.43 19.51 -22.69
N ARG A 220 -9.00 18.25 -22.84
CA ARG A 220 -9.78 17.09 -22.40
C ARG A 220 -8.83 16.04 -21.81
N PRO A 221 -8.76 15.90 -20.47
CA PRO A 221 -7.90 14.90 -19.86
C PRO A 221 -8.50 13.52 -20.14
N VAL A 222 -7.72 12.66 -20.78
CA VAL A 222 -8.14 11.36 -21.31
C VAL A 222 -7.84 10.27 -20.27
N ALA A 223 -8.16 9.01 -20.58
CA ALA A 223 -8.07 7.80 -19.77
C ALA A 223 -6.67 7.49 -19.18
N ASP A 224 -6.15 8.40 -18.37
CA ASP A 224 -4.92 8.30 -17.63
C ASP A 224 -5.19 7.70 -16.25
N ILE A 225 -4.13 7.18 -15.63
CA ILE A 225 -4.20 6.69 -14.25
C ILE A 225 -4.71 7.81 -13.33
N GLY A 226 -5.69 7.48 -12.49
CA GLY A 226 -6.37 8.39 -11.58
C GLY A 226 -7.62 9.07 -12.16
N PHE A 227 -7.92 8.89 -13.45
CA PHE A 227 -9.10 9.48 -14.07
C PHE A 227 -10.39 8.80 -13.59
N GLU A 228 -11.44 9.59 -13.36
CA GLU A 228 -12.73 9.12 -12.87
C GLU A 228 -13.51 8.40 -13.96
N VAL A 229 -14.04 7.23 -13.62
CA VAL A 229 -14.78 6.36 -14.53
C VAL A 229 -16.10 5.90 -13.90
N ALA A 230 -17.05 5.61 -14.77
CA ALA A 230 -18.27 4.90 -14.44
C ALA A 230 -18.31 3.57 -15.20
N LEU A 231 -18.63 2.50 -14.48
CA LEU A 231 -18.96 1.20 -15.09
C LEU A 231 -20.48 1.08 -15.13
N ILE A 232 -21.01 0.73 -16.29
CA ILE A 232 -22.44 0.55 -16.50
C ILE A 232 -22.67 -0.87 -17.00
N GLY A 233 -23.46 -1.63 -16.25
CA GLY A 233 -23.79 -3.01 -16.59
C GLY A 233 -24.99 -3.50 -15.79
N PHE A 234 -25.68 -4.50 -16.30
CA PHE A 234 -26.76 -5.18 -15.60
C PHE A 234 -26.22 -6.11 -14.53
N VAL A 235 -26.99 -6.26 -13.45
CA VAL A 235 -26.74 -7.24 -12.41
C VAL A 235 -28.07 -7.94 -12.19
N PRO A 236 -28.32 -9.11 -12.81
CA PRO A 236 -29.63 -9.75 -12.83
C PRO A 236 -30.23 -9.98 -11.44
N GLU A 237 -29.39 -10.20 -10.43
CA GLU A 237 -29.80 -10.35 -9.04
C GLU A 237 -30.32 -9.05 -8.41
N ILE A 238 -30.04 -7.90 -9.03
CA ILE A 238 -30.47 -6.56 -8.60
C ILE A 238 -31.55 -6.02 -9.54
N SER A 239 -31.29 -6.00 -10.84
CA SER A 239 -32.22 -5.51 -11.86
C SER A 239 -31.85 -6.01 -13.26
N ILE A 240 -32.88 -6.40 -14.01
CA ILE A 240 -32.80 -6.73 -15.46
C ILE A 240 -33.39 -5.63 -16.35
N THR A 241 -33.93 -4.55 -15.76
CA THR A 241 -34.57 -3.45 -16.49
C THR A 241 -33.79 -2.14 -16.40
N THR A 242 -33.00 -1.97 -15.35
CA THR A 242 -32.17 -0.77 -15.14
C THR A 242 -30.73 -1.21 -14.89
N PRO A 243 -29.75 -0.76 -15.68
CA PRO A 243 -28.36 -1.11 -15.44
C PRO A 243 -27.85 -0.46 -14.15
N VAL A 244 -26.99 -1.18 -13.45
CA VAL A 244 -26.25 -0.70 -12.28
C VAL A 244 -25.10 0.17 -12.77
N VAL A 245 -24.84 1.25 -12.03
CA VAL A 245 -23.70 2.12 -12.25
C VAL A 245 -22.82 2.11 -11.00
N THR A 246 -21.53 1.87 -11.21
CA THR A 246 -20.51 2.00 -10.18
C THR A 246 -19.47 3.01 -10.62
N PHE A 247 -18.87 3.70 -9.65
CA PHE A 247 -17.88 4.73 -9.90
C PHE A 247 -16.53 4.32 -9.33
N GLY A 248 -15.47 4.79 -9.98
CA GLY A 248 -14.12 4.60 -9.51
C GLY A 248 -13.14 5.42 -10.33
N ARG A 249 -11.89 4.99 -10.35
CA ARG A 249 -10.78 5.56 -11.07
C ARG A 249 -10.03 4.50 -11.83
N ILE A 250 -9.34 4.94 -12.87
CA ILE A 250 -8.36 4.12 -13.57
C ILE A 250 -7.16 3.90 -12.65
N GLY A 251 -6.89 2.64 -12.29
CA GLY A 251 -5.75 2.27 -11.44
C GLY A 251 -4.49 1.98 -12.25
N ALA A 252 -4.63 1.39 -13.44
CA ALA A 252 -3.49 1.06 -14.29
C ALA A 252 -3.90 0.95 -15.77
N MET A 253 -2.92 1.19 -16.65
CA MET A 253 -3.03 0.96 -18.08
C MET A 253 -2.01 -0.09 -18.49
N TRP A 254 -2.49 -1.17 -19.11
CA TRP A 254 -1.64 -2.26 -19.56
C TRP A 254 -1.63 -2.27 -21.08
N SER A 255 -0.48 -1.93 -21.67
CA SER A 255 -0.17 -2.29 -23.06
C SER A 255 0.74 -3.51 -23.00
N ILE A 256 0.18 -4.68 -23.32
CA ILE A 256 0.90 -5.94 -23.18
C ILE A 256 1.88 -6.11 -24.36
N ASN A 257 3.02 -6.75 -24.09
CA ASN A 257 4.08 -7.20 -25.02
C ASN A 257 3.57 -7.80 -26.36
N PRO A 258 4.45 -8.01 -27.38
CA PRO A 258 4.04 -8.43 -28.72
C PRO A 258 3.08 -9.62 -28.71
N GLY A 259 1.86 -9.41 -29.22
CA GLY A 259 0.78 -10.41 -29.26
C GLY A 259 -0.33 -10.23 -28.23
N GLY A 260 -0.17 -9.35 -27.23
CA GLY A 260 -1.25 -8.96 -26.33
C GLY A 260 -2.08 -7.79 -26.84
N TYR A 261 -3.16 -7.46 -26.13
CA TYR A 261 -4.06 -6.34 -26.43
C TYR A 261 -4.12 -5.36 -25.25
N ALA A 262 -4.55 -4.13 -25.51
CA ALA A 262 -4.56 -3.09 -24.51
C ALA A 262 -5.78 -3.16 -23.58
N VAL A 263 -5.55 -3.17 -22.27
CA VAL A 263 -6.59 -3.19 -21.24
C VAL A 263 -6.38 -2.09 -20.21
N GLY A 264 -7.48 -1.54 -19.73
CA GLY A 264 -7.50 -0.66 -18.57
C GLY A 264 -7.90 -1.42 -17.31
N GLN A 265 -7.34 -1.04 -16.17
CA GLN A 265 -7.74 -1.52 -14.86
C GLN A 265 -8.37 -0.38 -14.06
N VAL A 266 -9.45 -0.67 -13.34
CA VAL A 266 -10.21 0.28 -12.54
C VAL A 266 -10.42 -0.22 -11.12
N ASP A 267 -10.62 0.69 -10.17
CA ASP A 267 -11.01 0.37 -8.79
C ASP A 267 -12.53 0.42 -8.54
N ALA A 268 -13.31 0.73 -9.58
CA ALA A 268 -14.76 0.69 -9.54
C ALA A 268 -15.26 -0.75 -9.32
N ALA A 269 -16.30 -0.90 -8.51
CA ALA A 269 -16.88 -2.20 -8.24
C ALA A 269 -17.53 -2.79 -9.50
N ALA A 270 -17.27 -4.05 -9.80
CA ALA A 270 -18.03 -4.77 -10.81
C ALA A 270 -18.31 -6.19 -10.31
N THR A 271 -19.45 -6.74 -10.71
CA THR A 271 -19.93 -8.05 -10.27
C THR A 271 -20.43 -8.85 -11.47
N ASN A 272 -20.91 -10.06 -11.21
CA ASN A 272 -21.50 -10.93 -12.23
C ASN A 272 -22.66 -10.21 -12.95
N GLY A 273 -22.79 -10.48 -14.25
CA GLY A 273 -23.76 -9.81 -15.13
C GLY A 273 -23.26 -8.50 -15.74
N MET A 274 -22.32 -7.79 -15.09
CA MET A 274 -21.82 -6.51 -15.64
C MET A 274 -20.89 -6.71 -16.84
N SER A 275 -20.30 -7.90 -17.01
CA SER A 275 -19.45 -8.23 -18.16
C SER A 275 -20.14 -7.93 -19.49
N GLY A 276 -19.38 -7.35 -20.41
CA GLY A 276 -19.85 -6.83 -21.68
C GLY A 276 -20.48 -5.43 -21.59
N GLY A 277 -20.66 -4.89 -20.39
CA GLY A 277 -21.11 -3.53 -20.15
C GLY A 277 -20.07 -2.47 -20.55
N GLY A 278 -20.45 -1.21 -20.41
CA GLY A 278 -19.64 -0.08 -20.85
C GLY A 278 -18.83 0.57 -19.73
N VAL A 279 -17.62 0.99 -20.07
CA VAL A 279 -16.79 1.87 -19.24
C VAL A 279 -16.81 3.27 -19.84
N PHE A 280 -17.16 4.26 -19.02
CA PHE A 280 -17.34 5.63 -19.44
C PHE A 280 -16.52 6.58 -18.58
N ASN A 281 -16.08 7.69 -19.16
CA ASN A 281 -15.42 8.74 -18.41
C ASN A 281 -16.46 9.74 -17.86
N LYS A 282 -16.01 10.80 -17.16
CA LYS A 282 -16.92 11.83 -16.60
C LYS A 282 -17.69 12.68 -17.59
N PHE A 283 -17.23 12.68 -18.83
CA PHE A 283 -17.88 13.31 -19.97
C PHE A 283 -18.68 12.27 -20.78
N GLY A 284 -18.91 11.09 -20.17
CA GLY A 284 -19.42 9.83 -20.73
C GLY A 284 -19.02 9.52 -22.16
N GLU A 285 -17.79 9.86 -22.47
CA GLU A 285 -17.10 9.28 -23.62
C GLU A 285 -16.82 7.81 -23.29
N TYR A 286 -17.04 6.95 -24.27
CA TYR A 286 -16.84 5.52 -24.14
C TYR A 286 -15.35 5.17 -24.10
N LEU A 287 -14.93 4.43 -23.08
CA LEU A 287 -13.55 4.00 -22.88
C LEU A 287 -13.33 2.53 -23.26
N GLY A 288 -14.36 1.69 -23.21
CA GLY A 288 -14.21 0.28 -23.57
C GLY A 288 -15.25 -0.68 -22.99
N VAL A 289 -15.06 -1.97 -23.28
CA VAL A 289 -15.93 -3.07 -22.84
C VAL A 289 -15.43 -3.65 -21.52
N LEU A 290 -16.30 -3.70 -20.53
CA LEU A 290 -16.02 -4.32 -19.24
C LEU A 290 -15.88 -5.84 -19.41
N ILE A 291 -14.74 -6.40 -18.99
CA ILE A 291 -14.46 -7.84 -19.02
C ILE A 291 -14.14 -8.28 -17.60
N THR A 292 -15.17 -8.44 -16.75
CA THR A 292 -14.92 -8.95 -15.40
C THR A 292 -14.55 -10.42 -15.52
N SER A 293 -13.26 -10.73 -15.32
CA SER A 293 -12.92 -12.10 -14.96
C SER A 293 -13.51 -12.32 -13.56
N SER A 294 -14.27 -13.39 -13.38
CA SER A 294 -14.89 -13.86 -12.12
C SER A 294 -13.90 -14.17 -10.98
N SER A 295 -12.67 -13.66 -11.06
CA SER A 295 -11.60 -13.84 -10.10
C SER A 295 -11.64 -12.72 -9.07
N PHE A 296 -11.70 -13.13 -7.81
CA PHE A 296 -11.45 -12.33 -6.60
C PHE A 296 -10.04 -11.70 -6.54
N ASP A 297 -9.36 -11.51 -7.69
CA ASP A 297 -8.05 -10.86 -7.78
C ASP A 297 -8.13 -9.35 -7.53
N GLY A 298 -9.35 -8.80 -7.42
CA GLY A 298 -9.63 -7.40 -7.15
C GLY A 298 -9.32 -6.47 -8.32
N ASN A 299 -8.93 -7.00 -9.49
CA ASN A 299 -8.54 -6.22 -10.65
C ASN A 299 -9.65 -6.22 -11.68
N ILE A 300 -10.56 -5.26 -11.58
CA ILE A 300 -11.59 -5.03 -12.61
C ILE A 300 -10.91 -4.47 -13.85
N ARG A 301 -11.12 -5.14 -15.00
CA ARG A 301 -10.49 -4.80 -16.28
C ARG A 301 -11.51 -4.49 -17.35
N TYR A 302 -11.11 -3.69 -18.32
CA TYR A 302 -11.88 -3.43 -19.53
C TYR A 302 -10.96 -3.45 -20.76
N VAL A 303 -11.51 -3.95 -21.87
CA VAL A 303 -10.85 -3.88 -23.18
C VAL A 303 -11.04 -2.47 -23.71
N ARG A 304 -9.96 -1.76 -24.01
CA ARG A 304 -10.06 -0.36 -24.42
C ARG A 304 -10.70 -0.21 -25.80
N PHE A 305 -11.34 0.93 -26.03
CA PHE A 305 -12.04 1.20 -27.29
C PHE A 305 -11.13 1.11 -28.53
N GLU A 306 -9.82 1.37 -28.41
CA GLU A 306 -8.91 1.25 -29.55
C GLU A 306 -8.78 -0.21 -30.01
N GLU A 307 -8.84 -1.17 -29.09
CA GLU A 307 -8.84 -2.60 -29.44
C GLU A 307 -10.17 -3.01 -30.09
N VAL A 308 -11.30 -2.50 -29.57
CA VAL A 308 -12.62 -2.71 -30.19
C VAL A 308 -12.60 -2.21 -31.63
N LYS A 309 -12.11 -0.99 -31.87
CA LYS A 309 -12.02 -0.38 -33.20
C LYS A 309 -11.13 -1.18 -34.15
N LYS A 310 -10.00 -1.72 -33.68
CA LYS A 310 -9.08 -2.52 -34.50
C LYS A 310 -9.72 -3.78 -35.06
N ILE A 311 -10.60 -4.42 -34.30
CA ILE A 311 -11.19 -5.72 -34.69
C ILE A 311 -12.63 -5.63 -35.18
N LEU A 312 -13.27 -4.46 -35.12
CA LEU A 312 -14.70 -4.33 -35.39
C LEU A 312 -15.09 -4.83 -36.79
N GLU A 313 -14.30 -4.50 -37.81
CA GLU A 313 -14.53 -4.99 -39.17
C GLU A 313 -14.36 -6.51 -39.31
N ASP A 314 -13.40 -7.09 -38.57
CA ASP A 314 -13.23 -8.55 -38.52
C ASP A 314 -14.45 -9.22 -37.87
N LEU A 315 -14.95 -8.66 -36.76
CA LEU A 315 -16.15 -9.15 -36.09
C LEU A 315 -17.39 -9.03 -37.00
N ARG A 316 -17.53 -7.92 -37.74
CA ARG A 316 -18.61 -7.73 -38.74
C ARG A 316 -18.54 -8.74 -39.88
N ALA A 317 -17.33 -9.12 -40.28
CA ALA A 317 -17.09 -10.15 -41.29
C ALA A 317 -17.33 -11.58 -40.76
N GLY A 318 -17.69 -11.72 -39.49
CA GLY A 318 -17.94 -13.01 -38.83
C GLY A 318 -16.69 -13.82 -38.54
N VAL A 319 -15.54 -13.15 -38.40
CA VAL A 319 -14.30 -13.80 -37.99
C VAL A 319 -14.44 -14.29 -36.55
N VAL A 320 -14.02 -15.53 -36.31
CA VAL A 320 -13.86 -16.14 -34.99
C VAL A 320 -12.37 -16.36 -34.74
N ARG A 321 -11.81 -15.74 -33.70
CA ARG A 321 -10.41 -15.86 -33.28
C ARG A 321 -10.26 -16.50 -31.91
#